data_AF-A0AAV4GBD7-F1
#
_entry.id   AF-A0AAV4GBD7-F1
#
_cell.length_a   1.000
_cell.length_b   1.000
_cell.length_c   1.000
_cell.angle_alpha   90.00
_cell.angle_beta   90.00
_cell.angle_gamma   90.00
#
_symmetry.space_group_name_H-M   'P 1'
#
loop_
_entity.id
_entity.type
_entity.pdbx_description
1 polymer ?
#
loop_
_entity_poly.entity_id
_entity_poly.type
_entity_poly.pdbx_seq_one_letter_code
_entity_poly.pdbx_strand_id
1 'polypeptide(L)'
;MAILKQDLSFLKNNVKQVDAEMFTSKIRGIMDNHAPQTSRTVTDRTSSPWFSVESKAAKQARRRVERKWNKSGLEIDKQIYLYHKKQVRGINLTAKREYYNLRFSEVQNSKDFFNLSNELLGKDKNTITKLPKSIKSELLPDTFGDFFTEKIEKPRHTLVSDFNHDEDFDDALCPLLVL
;
A
#
# COMPACT_ATOMS: atom_id res chain seq x y z
N MET A 1 12.25 -16.87 25.18
CA MET A 1 13.67 -16.85 25.64
C MET A 1 14.10 -18.08 26.45
N ALA A 2 13.20 -18.82 27.10
CA ALA A 2 13.56 -20.01 27.90
C ALA A 2 14.11 -21.18 27.05
N ILE A 3 13.51 -21.43 25.89
CA ILE A 3 13.88 -22.52 24.95
C ILE A 3 15.32 -22.32 24.42
N LEU A 4 15.67 -21.09 24.03
CA LEU A 4 17.03 -20.75 23.55
C LEU A 4 18.12 -21.05 24.60
N LYS A 5 17.85 -20.82 25.89
CA LYS A 5 18.84 -21.10 26.95
C LYS A 5 19.03 -22.60 27.16
N GLN A 6 17.97 -23.38 26.98
CA GLN A 6 17.99 -24.83 27.13
C GLN A 6 18.66 -25.53 25.94
N ASP A 7 18.43 -25.04 24.72
CA ASP A 7 19.07 -25.58 23.52
C ASP A 7 20.57 -25.21 23.45
N LEU A 8 20.94 -24.01 23.90
CA LEU A 8 22.35 -23.59 24.01
C LEU A 8 23.12 -24.38 25.08
N SER A 9 22.48 -24.69 26.22
CA SER A 9 23.12 -25.49 27.28
C SER A 9 23.29 -26.96 26.85
N PHE A 10 22.35 -27.51 26.08
CA PHE A 10 22.46 -28.85 25.49
C PHE A 10 23.65 -28.97 24.51
N LEU A 11 23.93 -27.93 23.73
CA LEU A 11 25.09 -27.89 22.82
C LEU A 11 26.42 -27.79 23.56
N LYS A 12 26.47 -27.03 24.66
CA LYS A 12 27.70 -26.83 25.46
C LYS A 12 28.18 -28.11 26.16
N ASN A 13 27.29 -29.06 26.42
CA ASN A 13 27.58 -30.28 27.19
C ASN A 13 28.02 -31.48 26.32
N ASN A 14 27.93 -31.41 24.99
CA ASN A 14 28.22 -32.51 24.06
C ASN A 14 29.43 -32.26 23.14
N VAL A 15 30.35 -31.38 23.55
CA VAL A 15 31.44 -30.81 22.71
C VAL A 15 32.54 -31.81 22.29
N LYS A 16 32.51 -33.07 22.74
CA LYS A 16 33.64 -34.00 22.48
C LYS A 16 33.70 -34.59 21.06
N GLN A 17 32.68 -34.42 20.23
CA GLN A 17 32.76 -34.78 18.80
C GLN A 17 31.64 -34.10 18.01
N VAL A 18 31.75 -32.78 17.83
CA VAL A 18 30.79 -32.05 16.99
C VAL A 18 31.31 -32.08 15.56
N ASP A 19 30.75 -33.00 14.77
CA ASP A 19 30.90 -32.98 13.32
C ASP A 19 30.28 -31.68 12.78
N ALA A 20 31.02 -30.95 11.94
CA ALA A 20 30.63 -29.60 11.49
C ALA A 20 29.27 -29.62 10.78
N GLU A 21 28.92 -30.75 10.15
CA GLU A 21 27.66 -31.00 9.48
C GLU A 21 26.48 -31.07 10.46
N MET A 22 26.65 -31.74 11.61
CA MET A 22 25.61 -31.88 12.63
C MET A 22 25.28 -30.53 13.29
N PHE A 23 26.30 -29.70 13.53
CA PHE A 23 26.11 -28.35 14.05
C PHE A 23 25.32 -27.47 13.08
N THR A 24 25.72 -27.49 11.80
CA THR A 24 25.06 -26.71 10.74
C THR A 24 23.60 -27.13 10.58
N SER A 25 23.33 -28.44 10.59
CA SER A 25 21.98 -29.00 10.52
C SER A 25 21.09 -28.55 11.69
N LYS A 26 21.59 -28.57 12.93
CA LYS A 26 20.83 -28.10 14.10
C LYS A 26 20.51 -26.61 14.05
N ILE A 27 21.48 -25.78 13.66
CA ILE A 27 21.24 -24.33 13.50
C ILE A 27 20.17 -24.07 12.44
N ARG A 28 20.23 -24.79 11.33
CA ARG A 28 19.24 -24.68 10.26
C ARG A 28 17.85 -25.07 10.75
N GLY A 29 17.72 -26.17 11.50
CA GLY A 29 16.43 -26.59 12.08
C GLY A 29 15.83 -25.57 13.05
N ILE A 30 16.65 -24.95 13.91
CA ILE A 30 16.20 -23.86 14.80
C ILE A 30 15.78 -22.63 13.98
N MET A 31 16.54 -22.31 12.92
CA MET A 31 16.26 -21.19 12.03
C MET A 31 14.96 -21.40 11.26
N ASP A 32 14.72 -22.59 10.71
CA ASP A 32 13.50 -22.91 9.98
C ASP A 32 12.26 -22.93 10.90
N ASN A 33 12.40 -23.35 12.16
CA ASN A 33 11.32 -23.32 13.15
C ASN A 33 10.92 -21.89 13.56
N HIS A 34 11.90 -20.99 13.72
CA HIS A 34 11.65 -19.63 14.23
C HIS A 34 11.53 -18.56 13.13
N ALA A 35 12.13 -18.80 11.97
CA ALA A 35 12.15 -17.90 10.82
C ALA A 35 12.04 -18.71 9.52
N PRO A 36 10.89 -19.40 9.31
CA PRO A 36 10.69 -20.21 8.12
C PRO A 36 10.91 -19.38 6.86
N GLN A 37 11.61 -19.96 5.90
CA GLN A 37 11.83 -19.30 4.62
C GLN A 37 10.48 -19.08 3.93
N THR A 38 10.11 -17.80 3.79
CA THR A 38 8.90 -17.41 3.05
C THR A 38 9.31 -16.83 1.70
N SER A 39 8.83 -17.41 0.62
CA SER A 39 8.92 -16.79 -0.69
C SER A 39 7.82 -15.74 -0.82
N ARG A 40 8.18 -14.56 -1.33
CA ARG A 40 7.23 -13.51 -1.67
C ARG A 40 7.41 -13.17 -3.14
N THR A 41 6.34 -13.27 -3.91
CA THR A 41 6.34 -12.81 -5.29
C THR A 41 6.31 -11.29 -5.29
N VAL A 42 7.42 -10.67 -5.70
CA VAL A 42 7.48 -9.22 -5.93
C VAL A 42 7.13 -8.98 -7.39
N THR A 43 6.02 -8.28 -7.63
CA THR A 43 5.69 -7.81 -8.97
C THR A 43 6.69 -6.73 -9.37
N ASP A 44 7.48 -6.99 -10.41
CA ASP A 44 8.29 -5.95 -11.02
C ASP A 44 7.34 -4.92 -11.68
N ARG A 45 7.41 -3.69 -11.20
CA ARG A 45 6.57 -2.59 -11.69
C ARG A 45 7.47 -1.64 -12.46
N THR A 46 7.32 -1.63 -13.78
CA THR A 46 8.02 -0.69 -14.64
C THR A 46 7.75 0.74 -14.15
N SER A 47 8.83 1.51 -13.96
CA SER A 47 8.70 2.92 -13.58
C SER A 47 7.98 3.67 -14.69
N SER A 48 7.07 4.57 -14.31
CA SER A 48 6.39 5.41 -15.30
C SER A 48 7.41 6.26 -16.08
N PRO A 49 7.25 6.42 -17.40
CA PRO A 49 8.23 7.14 -18.23
C PRO A 49 8.44 8.61 -17.84
N TRP A 50 7.40 9.27 -17.34
CA TRP A 50 7.44 10.66 -16.87
C TRP A 50 8.02 10.81 -15.45
N PHE A 51 8.39 9.72 -14.78
CA PHE A 51 8.89 9.78 -13.40
C PHE A 51 10.36 10.21 -13.36
N SER A 52 10.57 11.51 -13.21
CA SER A 52 11.89 12.13 -13.19
C SER A 52 12.69 11.89 -11.90
N VAL A 53 14.01 12.11 -11.97
CA VAL A 53 14.91 12.10 -10.80
C VAL A 53 14.46 13.14 -9.75
N GLU A 54 13.98 14.30 -10.20
CA GLU A 54 13.41 15.34 -9.34
C GLU A 54 12.15 14.83 -8.60
N SER A 55 11.24 14.17 -9.31
CA SER A 55 10.05 13.55 -8.71
C SER A 55 10.43 12.53 -7.63
N LYS A 56 11.51 11.77 -7.85
CA LYS A 56 12.06 10.81 -6.89
C LYS A 56 12.64 11.52 -5.66
N ALA A 57 13.48 12.54 -5.86
CA ALA A 57 14.07 13.32 -4.78
C ALA A 57 13.01 14.00 -3.90
N ALA A 58 12.00 14.63 -4.53
CA ALA A 58 10.89 15.27 -3.82
C ALA A 58 10.08 14.26 -3.00
N LYS A 59 9.78 13.07 -3.54
CA LYS A 59 9.09 12.00 -2.80
C LYS A 59 9.92 11.51 -1.61
N GLN A 60 11.24 11.38 -1.77
CA GLN A 60 12.14 11.01 -0.67
C GLN A 60 12.13 12.07 0.43
N ALA A 61 12.22 13.36 0.08
CA ALA A 61 12.16 14.46 1.03
C ALA A 61 10.83 14.46 1.82
N ARG A 62 9.69 14.34 1.12
CA ARG A 62 8.36 14.22 1.76
C ARG A 62 8.32 13.07 2.76
N ARG A 63 8.86 11.91 2.39
CA ARG A 63 8.87 10.71 3.25
C ARG A 63 9.76 10.88 4.48
N ARG A 64 10.84 11.65 4.40
CA ARG A 64 11.67 12.00 5.56
C ARG A 64 10.89 12.87 6.55
N VAL A 65 10.22 13.91 6.06
CA VAL A 65 9.39 14.80 6.89
C VAL A 65 8.19 14.07 7.48
N GLU A 66 7.53 13.22 6.70
CA GLU A 66 6.41 12.38 7.17
C GLU A 66 6.82 11.49 8.34
N ARG A 67 7.98 10.82 8.25
CA ARG A 67 8.52 10.03 9.36
C ARG A 67 8.83 10.89 10.59
N LYS A 68 9.33 12.12 10.39
CA LYS A 68 9.58 13.06 11.48
C LYS A 68 8.28 13.43 12.17
N TRP A 69 7.25 13.82 11.42
CA TRP A 69 5.93 14.14 11.95
C TRP A 69 5.30 12.95 12.69
N ASN A 70 5.36 11.74 12.13
CA ASN A 70 4.83 10.55 12.81
C ASN A 70 5.55 10.25 14.13
N LYS A 71 6.82 10.65 14.27
CA LYS A 71 7.60 10.48 15.50
C LYS A 71 7.34 11.59 16.53
N SER A 72 7.22 12.84 16.08
CA SER A 72 7.10 14.00 16.96
C SER A 72 5.66 14.33 17.37
N GLY A 73 4.68 14.07 16.49
CA GLY A 73 3.29 14.46 16.70
C GLY A 73 3.02 15.97 16.70
N LEU A 74 4.03 16.80 16.39
CA LEU A 74 3.91 18.26 16.47
C LEU A 74 3.20 18.87 15.25
N GLU A 75 2.40 19.91 15.47
CA GLU A 75 1.69 20.62 14.40
C GLU A 75 2.65 21.30 13.42
N ILE A 76 3.79 21.83 13.89
CA ILE A 76 4.81 22.42 13.01
C ILE A 76 5.34 21.37 12.01
N ASP A 77 5.61 20.14 12.46
CA ASP A 77 6.08 19.07 11.58
C ASP A 77 4.99 18.63 10.60
N LYS A 78 3.71 18.69 10.99
CA LYS A 78 2.56 18.47 10.10
C LYS A 78 2.49 19.54 9.01
N GLN A 79 2.67 20.82 9.34
CA GLN A 79 2.68 21.91 8.37
C GLN A 79 3.82 21.75 7.36
N ILE A 80 5.02 21.38 7.83
CA ILE A 80 6.17 21.07 6.95
C ILE A 80 5.83 19.88 6.04
N TYR A 81 5.20 18.84 6.57
CA TYR A 81 4.74 17.71 5.75
C TYR A 81 3.76 18.13 4.67
N LEU A 82 2.75 18.94 5.00
CA LEU A 82 1.75 19.44 4.04
C LEU A 82 2.39 20.27 2.93
N TYR A 83 3.39 21.09 3.28
CA TYR A 83 4.19 21.82 2.30
C TYR A 83 4.88 20.85 1.31
N HIS A 84 5.63 19.88 1.82
CA HIS A 84 6.30 18.89 0.95
C HIS A 84 5.32 18.03 0.15
N LYS A 85 4.14 17.72 0.71
CA LYS A 85 3.06 17.02 0.01
C LYS A 85 2.58 17.83 -1.20
N LYS A 86 2.39 19.14 -1.05
CA LYS A 86 2.03 20.06 -2.15
C LYS A 86 3.13 20.14 -3.19
N GLN A 87 4.40 20.26 -2.78
CA GLN A 87 5.54 20.32 -3.69
C GLN A 87 5.66 19.06 -4.56
N VAL A 88 5.57 17.88 -3.95
CA VAL A 88 5.59 16.60 -4.70
C VAL A 88 4.45 16.54 -5.72
N ARG A 89 3.25 17.00 -5.36
CA ARG A 89 2.12 17.03 -6.29
C ARG A 89 2.43 17.94 -7.48
N GLY A 90 2.96 19.13 -7.24
CA GLY A 90 3.37 20.08 -8.28
C GLY A 90 4.37 19.46 -9.25
N ILE A 91 5.49 18.95 -8.73
CA ILE A 91 6.57 18.34 -9.52
C ILE A 91 6.05 17.18 -10.37
N ASN A 92 5.24 16.27 -9.78
CA ASN A 92 4.70 15.14 -10.54
C ASN A 92 3.68 15.60 -11.61
N LEU A 93 2.92 16.67 -11.36
CA LEU A 93 2.00 17.21 -12.34
C LEU A 93 2.74 17.86 -13.52
N THR A 94 3.77 18.64 -13.24
CA THR A 94 4.63 19.27 -14.25
C THR A 94 5.33 18.22 -15.10
N ALA A 95 6.00 17.25 -14.47
CA ALA A 95 6.70 16.18 -15.19
C ALA A 95 5.75 15.35 -16.09
N LYS A 96 4.54 15.06 -15.60
CA LYS A 96 3.49 14.40 -16.42
C LYS A 96 3.07 15.27 -17.60
N ARG A 97 2.79 16.55 -17.37
CA ARG A 97 2.36 17.49 -18.40
C ARG A 97 3.42 17.62 -19.48
N GLU A 98 4.68 17.86 -19.11
CA GLU A 98 5.79 18.00 -20.04
C GLU A 98 5.96 16.76 -20.91
N TYR A 99 5.96 15.58 -20.29
CA TYR A 99 6.09 14.31 -21.00
C TYR A 99 4.98 14.10 -22.03
N TYR A 100 3.71 14.25 -21.64
CA TYR A 100 2.60 14.03 -22.56
C TYR A 100 2.47 15.14 -23.59
N ASN A 101 2.77 16.40 -23.25
CA ASN A 101 2.79 17.50 -24.22
C ASN A 101 3.84 17.26 -25.31
N LEU A 102 5.05 16.84 -24.92
CA LEU A 102 6.10 16.45 -25.88
C LEU A 102 5.59 15.32 -26.78
N ARG A 103 5.04 14.26 -26.19
CA ARG A 103 4.54 13.11 -26.92
C ARG A 103 3.40 13.47 -27.88
N PHE A 104 2.50 14.40 -27.52
CA PHE A 104 1.48 14.92 -28.42
C PHE A 104 2.06 15.79 -29.53
N SER A 105 3.12 16.56 -29.25
CA SER A 105 3.77 17.40 -30.27
C SER A 105 4.52 16.62 -31.34
N GLU A 106 4.99 15.42 -31.01
CA GLU A 106 5.69 14.51 -31.93
C GLU A 106 4.72 13.75 -32.86
N VAL A 107 3.43 13.69 -32.52
CA VAL A 107 2.43 12.95 -33.28
C VAL A 107 1.99 13.72 -34.52
N GLN A 108 2.17 13.11 -35.69
CA GLN A 108 1.74 13.67 -36.97
C GLN A 108 0.41 13.08 -37.47
N ASN A 109 0.10 11.84 -37.07
CA ASN A 109 -1.07 11.12 -37.56
C ASN A 109 -2.24 11.19 -36.58
N SER A 110 -3.46 11.39 -37.10
CA SER A 110 -4.68 11.40 -36.30
C SER A 110 -4.92 10.08 -35.54
N LYS A 111 -4.58 8.93 -36.15
CA LYS A 111 -4.70 7.61 -35.49
C LYS A 111 -3.83 7.50 -34.24
N ASP A 112 -2.59 7.96 -34.33
CA ASP A 112 -1.64 7.90 -33.21
C ASP A 112 -2.03 8.89 -32.09
N PHE A 113 -2.62 10.02 -32.46
CA PHE A 113 -3.19 10.98 -31.51
C PHE A 113 -4.32 10.36 -30.69
N PHE A 114 -5.26 9.67 -31.36
CA PHE A 114 -6.34 8.96 -30.67
C PHE A 114 -5.84 7.77 -29.85
N ASN A 115 -4.83 7.04 -30.33
CA ASN A 115 -4.20 5.97 -29.55
C ASN A 115 -3.58 6.51 -28.26
N LEU A 116 -2.82 7.61 -28.34
CA LEU A 116 -2.22 8.27 -27.19
C LEU A 116 -3.28 8.83 -26.23
N SER A 117 -4.37 9.38 -26.76
CA SER A 117 -5.51 9.85 -25.96
C SER A 117 -6.20 8.69 -25.23
N ASN A 118 -6.37 7.55 -25.89
CA ASN A 118 -6.92 6.36 -25.27
C ASN A 118 -6.00 5.81 -24.15
N GLU A 119 -4.69 5.83 -24.36
CA GLU A 119 -3.70 5.48 -23.33
C GLU A 119 -3.82 6.37 -22.08
N LEU A 120 -3.89 7.68 -22.28
CA LEU A 120 -4.09 8.65 -21.19
C LEU A 120 -5.40 8.43 -20.43
N LEU A 121 -6.47 8.04 -21.12
CA LEU A 121 -7.77 7.77 -20.52
C LEU A 121 -7.88 6.34 -19.95
N GLY A 122 -6.81 5.53 -20.02
CA GLY A 122 -6.83 4.14 -19.55
C GLY A 122 -7.78 3.25 -20.35
N LYS A 123 -8.10 3.64 -21.59
CA LYS A 123 -8.97 2.90 -22.54
C LYS A 123 -8.17 1.89 -23.37
N ASP A 124 -7.00 1.49 -22.90
CA ASP A 124 -6.17 0.51 -23.58
C ASP A 124 -6.95 -0.77 -23.78
N LYS A 125 -6.72 -1.43 -24.91
CA LYS A 125 -7.40 -2.68 -25.28
C LYS A 125 -7.21 -3.79 -24.22
N ASN A 126 -6.18 -3.66 -23.39
CA ASN A 126 -5.85 -4.58 -22.30
C ASN A 126 -6.48 -4.19 -20.95
N THR A 127 -6.90 -2.93 -20.76
CA THR A 127 -7.52 -2.39 -19.54
C THR A 127 -9.03 -2.21 -19.65
N ILE A 128 -9.65 -2.68 -20.73
CA ILE A 128 -11.11 -2.83 -20.80
C ILE A 128 -11.52 -3.56 -19.52
N THR A 129 -12.24 -2.86 -18.65
CA THR A 129 -12.80 -3.36 -17.41
C THR A 129 -13.70 -4.53 -17.75
N LYS A 130 -13.13 -5.73 -17.76
CA LYS A 130 -13.87 -6.95 -18.01
C LYS A 130 -14.84 -7.08 -16.86
N LEU A 131 -16.14 -6.98 -17.18
CA LEU A 131 -17.21 -7.35 -16.26
C LEU A 131 -16.86 -8.71 -15.64
N PRO A 132 -17.22 -8.95 -14.36
CA PRO A 132 -16.93 -10.20 -13.69
C PRO A 132 -17.37 -11.38 -14.55
N LYS A 133 -16.41 -12.14 -15.08
CA LYS A 133 -16.71 -13.31 -15.93
C LYS A 133 -17.41 -14.44 -15.18
N SER A 134 -17.34 -14.41 -13.85
CA SER A 134 -17.95 -15.40 -12.96
C SER A 134 -19.48 -15.27 -12.89
N ILE A 135 -20.04 -14.11 -13.25
CA ILE A 135 -21.47 -13.84 -13.13
C ILE A 135 -22.09 -13.88 -14.53
N LYS A 136 -23.22 -14.59 -14.65
CA LYS A 136 -23.98 -14.63 -15.90
C LYS A 136 -24.49 -13.22 -16.21
N SER A 137 -24.45 -12.82 -17.48
CA SER A 137 -24.81 -11.45 -17.90
C SER A 137 -26.22 -11.03 -17.48
N GLU A 138 -27.14 -11.98 -17.39
CA GLU A 138 -28.55 -11.75 -17.02
C GLU A 138 -28.72 -11.41 -15.53
N LEU A 139 -27.88 -11.99 -14.66
CA LEU A 139 -27.93 -11.79 -13.19
C LEU A 139 -27.02 -10.64 -12.74
N LEU A 140 -26.24 -10.07 -13.66
CA LEU A 140 -25.25 -9.05 -13.34
C LEU A 140 -25.88 -7.73 -12.85
N PRO A 141 -26.98 -7.21 -13.45
CA PRO A 141 -27.61 -5.98 -12.96
C PRO A 141 -28.13 -6.13 -11.53
N ASP A 142 -28.78 -7.27 -11.23
CA ASP A 142 -29.37 -7.55 -9.93
C ASP A 142 -28.28 -7.71 -8.87
N THR A 143 -27.27 -8.56 -9.12
CA THR A 143 -26.13 -8.74 -8.21
C THR A 143 -25.32 -7.45 -8.00
N PHE A 144 -25.21 -6.60 -9.02
CA PHE A 144 -24.60 -5.29 -8.88
C PHE A 144 -25.45 -4.37 -7.99
N GLY A 145 -26.77 -4.34 -8.19
CA GLY A 145 -27.71 -3.58 -7.35
C GLY A 145 -27.68 -4.02 -5.89
N ASP A 146 -27.71 -5.33 -5.65
CA ASP A 146 -27.64 -5.92 -4.30
C ASP A 146 -26.34 -5.54 -3.59
N PHE A 147 -25.21 -5.58 -4.30
CA PHE A 147 -23.91 -5.19 -3.74
C PHE A 147 -23.89 -3.74 -3.22
N PHE A 148 -24.43 -2.79 -3.98
CA PHE A 148 -24.47 -1.39 -3.52
C PHE A 148 -25.47 -1.20 -2.38
N THR A 149 -26.60 -1.89 -2.43
CA THR A 149 -27.60 -1.86 -1.35
C THR A 149 -26.98 -2.38 -0.05
N GLU A 150 -26.35 -3.55 -0.07
CA GLU A 150 -25.66 -4.13 1.08
C GLU A 150 -24.53 -3.22 1.59
N LYS A 151 -23.79 -2.59 0.67
CA LYS A 151 -22.68 -1.69 1.02
C LYS A 151 -23.15 -0.38 1.67
N ILE A 152 -24.39 0.03 1.42
CA ILE A 152 -25.02 1.19 2.08
C ILE A 152 -25.65 0.78 3.41
N GLU A 153 -26.33 -0.36 3.45
CA GLU A 153 -27.03 -0.83 4.65
C GLU A 153 -26.07 -1.28 5.76
N LYS A 154 -24.90 -1.86 5.42
CA LYS A 154 -23.89 -2.25 6.42
C LYS A 154 -23.44 -1.06 7.30
N PRO A 155 -22.95 0.07 6.74
CA PRO A 155 -22.63 1.25 7.53
C PRO A 155 -23.84 1.80 8.30
N ARG A 156 -25.04 1.82 7.72
CA ARG A 156 -26.25 2.31 8.39
C ARG A 156 -26.58 1.48 9.63
N HIS A 157 -26.55 0.16 9.53
CA HIS A 157 -26.78 -0.72 10.67
C HIS A 157 -25.73 -0.57 11.76
N THR A 158 -24.45 -0.43 11.40
CA THR A 158 -23.38 -0.17 12.38
C THR A 158 -23.59 1.17 13.10
N LEU A 159 -23.89 2.24 12.37
CA LEU A 159 -24.15 3.54 12.98
C LEU A 159 -25.38 3.49 13.90
N VAL A 160 -26.47 2.85 13.46
CA VAL A 160 -27.68 2.70 14.29
C VAL A 160 -27.43 1.82 15.51
N SER A 161 -26.60 0.77 15.43
CA SER A 161 -26.24 -0.01 16.63
C SER A 161 -25.39 0.80 17.61
N ASP A 162 -24.51 1.66 17.12
CA ASP A 162 -23.65 2.51 17.95
C ASP A 162 -24.46 3.56 18.74
N PHE A 163 -25.61 4.00 18.22
CA PHE A 163 -26.52 4.93 18.93
C PHE A 163 -27.46 4.26 19.95
N ASN A 164 -27.55 2.93 19.98
CA ASN A 164 -28.43 2.20 20.91
C ASN A 164 -27.67 1.67 22.14
N HIS A 165 -26.47 2.21 22.43
CA HIS A 165 -25.65 1.83 23.59
C HIS A 165 -25.35 2.98 24.57
N ASP A 166 -26.07 4.10 24.48
CA ASP A 166 -25.95 5.21 25.42
C ASP A 166 -27.14 5.27 26.38
N GLU A 167 -27.24 4.29 27.28
CA GLU A 167 -27.62 4.60 28.66
C GLU A 167 -26.35 4.45 29.50
N ASP A 168 -26.00 5.52 30.22
CA ASP A 168 -24.80 5.74 31.05
C ASP A 168 -23.57 6.36 30.35
N PHE A 169 -23.71 7.60 29.87
CA PHE A 169 -22.56 8.49 29.60
C PHE A 169 -22.12 9.19 30.88
N ASP A 170 -21.09 8.65 31.54
CA ASP A 170 -20.29 9.36 32.54
C ASP A 170 -19.54 10.53 31.87
N ASP A 171 -19.68 11.71 32.47
CA ASP A 171 -18.95 12.94 32.17
C ASP A 171 -17.43 12.73 32.26
N ALA A 172 -16.77 12.45 31.14
CA ALA A 172 -15.45 12.98 30.76
C ALA A 172 -14.76 12.09 29.72
N LEU A 173 -14.80 12.47 28.45
CA LEU A 173 -13.70 12.40 27.46
C LEU A 173 -14.25 12.50 26.04
N CYS A 174 -14.41 13.73 25.54
CA CYS A 174 -14.41 13.97 24.10
C CYS A 174 -13.34 15.01 23.75
N PRO A 175 -12.21 14.56 23.17
CA PRO A 175 -11.53 15.38 22.19
C PRO A 175 -11.41 14.63 20.86
N LEU A 176 -11.61 15.41 19.77
CA LEU A 176 -11.27 15.14 18.37
C LEU A 176 -12.36 14.52 17.50
N LEU A 177 -13.24 15.38 16.95
CA LEU A 177 -13.57 15.32 15.53
C LEU A 177 -14.32 16.57 15.00
N VAL A 178 -13.78 17.78 15.15
CA VAL A 178 -14.14 18.89 14.25
C VAL A 178 -12.93 19.81 14.01
N LEU A 179 -12.51 19.85 12.73
CA LEU A 179 -11.57 20.75 12.03
C LEU A 179 -10.06 20.57 12.24
#